data_AF-A0A257TKS6-F1
#
_entry.id   AF-A0A257TKS6-F1
#
_cell.length_a   1.000
_cell.length_b   1.000
_cell.length_c   1.000
_cell.angle_alpha   90.00
_cell.angle_beta   90.00
_cell.angle_gamma   90.00
#
_symmetry.space_group_name_H-M   'P 1'
#
loop_
_entity.id
_entity.type
_entity.pdbx_description
1 polymer ?
#
loop_
_entity_poly.entity_id
_entity_poly.type
_entity_poly.pdbx_seq_one_letter_code
_entity_poly.pdbx_strand_id
1 'polypeptide(L)' 'MRPISKISPDWWDYTTLDREILDDAARLTADDLAALSRPGFQVRFYETTEEFYLAEALEYITAWRQAT' A
#
# COMPACT_ATOMS: atom_id res chain seq x y z
N MET A 1 21.28 -4.57 -14.16
CA MET A 1 20.40 -5.72 -14.44
C MET A 1 19.49 -5.88 -13.25
N ARG A 2 18.16 -5.98 -13.45
CA ARG A 2 17.22 -6.10 -12.32
C ARG A 2 17.46 -7.41 -11.55
N PRO A 3 17.28 -7.43 -10.22
CA PRO A 3 17.27 -8.67 -9.45
C PRO A 3 16.20 -9.64 -9.97
N ILE A 4 16.50 -10.94 -9.92
CA ILE A 4 15.51 -12.00 -10.16
C ILE A 4 14.64 -12.13 -8.92
N SER A 5 13.34 -12.32 -9.13
CA SER A 5 12.39 -12.50 -8.04
C SER A 5 12.79 -13.66 -7.13
N LYS A 6 12.60 -13.45 -5.83
CA LYS A 6 12.79 -14.48 -4.80
C LYS A 6 11.55 -15.35 -4.60
N ILE A 7 10.39 -14.91 -5.09
CA ILE A 7 9.12 -15.64 -4.98
C ILE A 7 8.98 -16.62 -6.15
N SER A 8 9.20 -16.13 -7.38
CA SER A 8 9.14 -16.93 -8.60
C SER A 8 9.97 -16.27 -9.71
N PRO A 9 10.94 -16.96 -10.35
CA PRO A 9 11.86 -16.34 -11.33
C PRO A 9 11.19 -15.58 -12.48
N ASP A 10 9.96 -15.96 -12.85
CA ASP A 10 9.21 -15.37 -13.96
C ASP A 10 8.39 -14.13 -13.56
N TRP A 11 8.36 -13.78 -12.26
CA TRP A 11 7.51 -12.71 -11.74
C TRP A 11 8.23 -11.37 -11.67
N TRP A 12 7.42 -10.30 -11.72
CA TRP A 12 7.87 -8.94 -11.47
C TRP A 12 7.25 -8.39 -10.18
N ASP A 13 7.68 -8.92 -9.03
CA ASP A 13 7.21 -8.51 -7.70
C ASP A 13 8.17 -7.55 -6.99
N TYR A 14 7.83 -7.16 -5.77
CA TYR A 14 8.59 -6.20 -4.96
C TYR A 14 10.04 -6.64 -4.69
N THR A 15 10.36 -7.93 -4.71
CA THR A 15 11.73 -8.44 -4.50
C THR A 15 12.68 -8.16 -5.67
N THR A 16 12.13 -7.75 -6.81
CA THR A 16 12.88 -7.36 -8.01
C THR A 16 13.20 -5.87 -8.07
N LEU A 17 12.74 -5.08 -7.09
CA LEU A 17 13.03 -3.65 -7.00
C LEU A 17 14.51 -3.41 -6.68
N ASP A 18 14.97 -2.19 -6.94
CA ASP A 18 16.30 -1.76 -6.53
C ASP A 18 16.45 -1.93 -5.01
N ARG A 19 17.63 -2.38 -4.58
CA ARG A 19 17.92 -2.59 -3.17
C ARG A 19 17.78 -1.30 -2.37
N GLU A 20 18.18 -0.16 -2.95
CA GLU A 20 18.05 1.15 -2.30
C GLU A 20 16.59 1.47 -1.99
N ILE A 21 15.67 1.24 -2.92
CA ILE A 21 14.22 1.46 -2.72
C ILE A 21 13.69 0.58 -1.58
N LEU A 22 14.13 -0.69 -1.52
CA LEU A 22 13.71 -1.61 -0.47
C LEU A 22 14.24 -1.18 0.90
N ASP A 23 15.50 -0.77 0.96
CA ASP A 23 16.13 -0.31 2.20
C ASP A 23 15.51 1.01 2.66
N ASP A 24 15.13 1.91 1.75
CA ASP A 24 14.42 3.17 2.04
C ASP A 24 13.02 2.90 2.58
N ALA A 25 12.26 2.03 1.92
CA ALA A 25 10.93 1.64 2.37
C ALA A 25 10.96 0.97 3.75
N ALA A 26 11.99 0.16 4.03
CA ALA A 26 12.16 -0.49 5.34
C ALA A 26 12.44 0.49 6.49
N ARG A 27 12.86 1.73 6.19
CA ARG A 27 13.12 2.78 7.19
C ARG A 27 11.91 3.68 7.47
N LEU A 28 10.82 3.53 6.71
CA LEU A 28 9.64 4.36 6.88
C LEU A 28 9.02 4.20 8.27
N THR A 29 8.71 5.34 8.88
CA THR A 29 7.93 5.44 10.12
C THR A 29 6.45 5.68 9.82
N ALA A 30 5.59 5.65 10.84
CA ALA A 30 4.17 5.99 10.69
C ALA A 30 3.98 7.43 10.19
N ASP A 31 4.81 8.37 10.66
CA ASP A 31 4.76 9.77 10.22
C ASP A 31 5.16 9.91 8.75
N ASP A 32 6.19 9.16 8.31
CA ASP A 32 6.59 9.14 6.90
C ASP A 32 5.47 8.60 6.02
N LEU A 33 4.78 7.53 6.46
CA LEU A 33 3.63 6.98 5.74
C LEU A 33 2.49 8.00 5.64
N ALA A 34 2.19 8.74 6.71
CA ALA A 34 1.18 9.80 6.69
C ALA A 34 1.51 10.87 5.63
N ALA A 35 2.80 11.25 5.56
CA ALA A 35 3.31 12.25 4.62
C ALA A 35 3.26 11.81 3.14
N LEU A 36 3.06 10.52 2.84
CA LEU A 36 2.86 10.04 1.47
C LEU A 36 1.51 10.42 0.87
N SER A 37 0.57 10.91 1.68
CA SER A 37 -0.73 11.42 1.22
C SER A 37 -0.56 12.60 0.26
N ARG A 38 -1.32 12.61 -0.83
CA ARG A 38 -1.21 13.57 -1.94
C ARG A 38 -2.54 13.64 -2.72
N PRO A 39 -2.77 14.65 -3.57
CA PRO A 39 -4.00 14.72 -4.35
C PRO A 39 -4.25 13.41 -5.13
N GLY A 40 -5.41 12.78 -4.89
CA GLY A 40 -5.76 11.48 -5.48
C GLY A 40 -5.26 10.23 -4.73
N PHE A 41 -4.54 10.37 -3.61
CA PHE A 41 -4.09 9.25 -2.78
C PHE A 41 -4.02 9.64 -1.30
N GLN A 42 -4.73 8.94 -0.43
CA GLN A 42 -4.79 9.24 1.00
C GLN A 42 -4.33 8.03 1.83
N VAL A 43 -3.45 8.26 2.80
CA VAL A 43 -3.10 7.28 3.83
C VAL A 43 -3.98 7.53 5.06
N ARG A 44 -4.65 6.49 5.55
CA ARG A 44 -5.49 6.53 6.75
C ARG A 44 -5.02 5.49 7.75
N PHE A 45 -4.89 5.91 9.00
CA PHE A 45 -4.58 5.02 10.12
C PHE A 45 -5.87 4.71 10.88
N TYR A 46 -5.98 3.48 11.34
CA TYR A 46 -7.08 3.00 12.16
C TYR A 46 -6.49 2.37 13.40
N GLU A 47 -7.06 2.69 14.56
CA GLU A 47 -6.53 2.24 15.85
C GLU A 47 -6.92 0.78 16.12
N THR A 48 -8.02 0.33 15.51
CA THR A 48 -8.52 -1.03 15.65
C THR A 48 -8.79 -1.70 14.30
N THR A 49 -8.74 -3.02 14.32
CA THR A 49 -9.04 -3.86 13.15
C THR A 49 -10.51 -3.69 12.73
N GLU A 50 -11.42 -3.50 13.69
CA GLU A 50 -12.84 -3.27 13.46
C GLU A 50 -13.09 -1.96 12.71
N GLU A 51 -12.40 -0.89 13.07
CA GLU A 51 -12.46 0.39 12.34
C GLU A 51 -11.93 0.24 10.91
N PHE A 52 -10.82 -0.49 10.73
CA PHE A 52 -10.27 -0.77 9.41
C PHE A 52 -11.26 -1.52 8.51
N TYR A 53 -11.86 -2.61 8.99
CA TYR A 53 -12.84 -3.37 8.21
C TYR A 53 -14.14 -2.60 7.96
N LEU A 54 -14.59 -1.79 8.92
CA LEU A 54 -15.74 -0.92 8.71
C LEU A 54 -15.47 0.09 7.58
N ALA A 55 -14.27 0.69 7.56
CA ALA A 55 -13.88 1.63 6.52
C ALA A 55 -13.83 0.97 5.13
N GLU A 56 -13.26 -0.24 5.03
CA GLU A 56 -13.24 -1.01 3.78
C GLU A 56 -14.67 -1.33 3.28
N ALA A 57 -15.56 -1.77 4.16
CA ALA A 57 -16.94 -2.07 3.81
C ALA A 57 -17.69 -0.83 3.30
N LEU A 58 -17.47 0.33 3.93
CA LEU A 58 -18.08 1.60 3.49
C LEU A 58 -17.52 2.09 2.15
N GLU A 59 -16.23 1.88 1.89
CA GLU A 59 -15.62 2.17 0.58
C GLU A 59 -16.27 1.32 -0.52
N TYR A 60 -16.49 0.04 -0.26
CA TYR A 60 -17.17 -0.86 -1.19
C TYR A 60 -18.60 -0.39 -1.51
N ILE A 61 -19.37 -0.02 -0.49
CA ILE A 61 -20.73 0.53 -0.68
C ILE A 61 -20.68 1.83 -1.51
N THR A 62 -19.71 2.69 -1.24
CA THR A 62 -19.54 3.96 -1.95
C THR A 62 -19.23 3.73 -3.42
N ALA A 63 -18.29 2.84 -3.73
CA ALA A 63 -17.96 2.45 -5.10
C ALA A 63 -19.16 1.83 -5.82
N TRP A 64 -19.90 0.93 -5.16
CA TRP A 64 -21.11 0.32 -5.73
C TRP A 64 -22.16 1.37 -6.11
N ARG A 65 -22.44 2.33 -5.23
CA ARG A 65 -23.41 3.42 -5.49
C ARG A 65 -23.01 4.34 -6.64
N GLN A 66 -21.73 4.41 -7.00
CA GLN A 66 -21.25 5.19 -8.16
C GLN A 66 -21.35 4.39 -9.47
N ALA A 67 -21.37 3.07 -9.38
CA ALA A 67 -21.42 2.16 -10.53
C ALA A 67 -22.85 1.81 -10.98
N THR A 68 -23.88 2.18 -10.19
CA THR A 68 -25.31 1.95 -10.47
C THR A 68 -26.07 3.26 -10.57
#